data_AF-A0A970AYL5-F1
#
_entry.id   AF-A0A970AYL5-F1
#
_cell.length_a   1.000
_cell.length_b   1.000
_cell.length_c   1.000
_cell.angle_alpha   90.00
_cell.angle_beta   90.00
_cell.angle_gamma   90.00
#
_symmetry.space_group_name_H-M   'P 1'
#
loop_
_entity.id
_entity.type
_entity.pdbx_description
1 polymer ?
#
loop_
_entity_poly.entity_id
_entity_poly.type
_entity_poly.pdbx_seq_one_letter_code
_entity_poly.pdbx_strand_id
1 'polypeptide(L)'
;IIGGGALTKAGSSTLTLSGSNTYTGKTTINAGIIKIGANNVMPDNSEVVLANTAGVALDVNGKTDTIGSISGGGASGGNITLESGSGTGALTVNQFTFGDYAGVISGSGSFTKSSYGVLRLTSANTYTGATSVTGGDLIVMVNSGIPNTALSLTGTARLLLLKDGLSLDVEQLKTILQDQL
;
A
#
# COMPACT_ATOMS: atom_id res chain seq x y z
N ILE A 1 19.39 -9.87 4.98
CA ILE A 1 19.51 -10.49 3.64
C ILE A 1 20.14 -9.46 2.70
N ILE A 2 21.17 -9.83 1.95
CA ILE A 2 21.95 -8.92 1.09
C ILE A 2 22.13 -9.53 -0.32
N GLY A 3 22.28 -8.70 -1.35
CA GLY A 3 22.65 -9.13 -2.71
C GLY A 3 21.62 -8.79 -3.80
N GLY A 4 21.93 -9.12 -5.06
CA GLY A 4 21.10 -8.74 -6.22
C GLY A 4 19.77 -9.49 -6.38
N GLY A 5 19.51 -10.49 -5.52
CA GLY A 5 18.41 -11.43 -5.68
C GLY A 5 17.06 -10.94 -5.15
N ALA A 6 16.03 -11.73 -5.42
CA ALA A 6 14.67 -11.54 -4.91
C ALA A 6 14.46 -12.34 -3.61
N LEU A 7 13.53 -11.87 -2.76
CA LEU A 7 13.03 -12.63 -1.63
C LEU A 7 11.70 -13.28 -2.01
N THR A 8 11.60 -14.61 -1.95
CA THR A 8 10.32 -15.33 -2.13
C THR A 8 9.93 -15.99 -0.82
N LYS A 9 8.79 -15.57 -0.27
CA LYS A 9 8.17 -16.19 0.90
C LYS A 9 7.19 -17.26 0.44
N ALA A 10 7.52 -18.50 0.76
CA ALA A 10 6.69 -19.70 0.57
C ALA A 10 6.36 -20.35 1.92
N GLY A 11 5.45 -21.34 1.90
CA GLY A 11 4.95 -22.03 3.10
C GLY A 11 4.01 -21.18 3.96
N SER A 12 3.18 -21.81 4.76
CA SER A 12 2.11 -21.15 5.54
C SER A 12 2.61 -20.37 6.76
N SER A 13 3.80 -20.66 7.27
CA SER A 13 4.35 -20.04 8.49
C SER A 13 4.68 -18.56 8.31
N THR A 14 4.88 -17.87 9.43
CA THR A 14 5.39 -16.50 9.47
C THR A 14 6.91 -16.46 9.34
N LEU A 15 7.42 -15.58 8.49
CA LEU A 15 8.82 -15.17 8.45
C LEU A 15 8.95 -13.78 9.06
N THR A 16 9.67 -13.66 10.18
CA THR A 16 9.96 -12.36 10.78
C THR A 16 11.29 -11.81 10.27
N LEU A 17 11.27 -10.60 9.74
CA LEU A 17 12.47 -9.86 9.34
C LEU A 17 12.86 -8.89 10.46
N SER A 18 13.95 -9.17 11.18
CA SER A 18 14.34 -8.41 12.38
C SER A 18 15.55 -7.48 12.19
N GLY A 19 16.19 -7.52 11.02
CA GLY A 19 17.33 -6.66 10.69
C GLY A 19 17.16 -6.04 9.32
N SER A 20 17.90 -4.96 9.05
CA SER A 20 17.87 -4.27 7.75
C SER A 20 18.29 -5.21 6.63
N ASN A 21 17.45 -5.32 5.60
CA ASN A 21 17.70 -6.11 4.42
C ASN A 21 18.00 -5.20 3.23
N THR A 22 19.01 -5.56 2.44
CA THR A 22 19.51 -4.74 1.32
C THR A 22 19.56 -5.52 0.02
N TYR A 23 18.69 -6.53 -0.12
CA TYR A 23 18.52 -7.18 -1.42
C TYR A 23 17.79 -6.26 -2.40
N THR A 24 18.11 -6.35 -3.69
CA THR A 24 17.59 -5.41 -4.70
C THR A 24 16.49 -5.99 -5.59
N GLY A 25 16.24 -7.30 -5.53
CA GLY A 25 15.14 -7.93 -6.26
C GLY A 25 13.81 -7.74 -5.54
N LYS A 26 12.72 -8.18 -6.19
CA LYS A 26 11.36 -8.11 -5.65
C LYS A 26 11.20 -8.95 -4.38
N THR A 27 10.26 -8.57 -3.53
CA THR A 27 9.71 -9.43 -2.48
C THR A 27 8.41 -10.05 -2.98
N THR A 28 8.35 -11.36 -3.09
CA THR A 28 7.14 -12.08 -3.49
C THR A 28 6.62 -12.89 -2.31
N ILE A 29 5.37 -12.67 -1.90
CA ILE A 29 4.71 -13.42 -0.81
C ILE A 29 3.67 -14.36 -1.42
N ASN A 30 4.06 -15.61 -1.65
CA ASN A 30 3.21 -16.64 -2.24
C ASN A 30 2.35 -17.37 -1.21
N ALA A 31 2.82 -17.49 0.04
CA ALA A 31 2.11 -18.15 1.13
C ALA A 31 2.59 -17.63 2.50
N GLY A 32 1.68 -17.66 3.48
CA GLY A 32 1.98 -17.25 4.86
C GLY A 32 2.31 -15.77 4.98
N ILE A 33 3.00 -15.40 6.07
CA ILE A 33 3.15 -14.00 6.47
C ILE A 33 4.62 -13.59 6.41
N ILE A 34 4.91 -12.40 5.89
CA ILE A 34 6.14 -11.66 6.26
C ILE A 34 5.77 -10.69 7.37
N LYS A 35 6.46 -10.79 8.51
CA LYS A 35 6.28 -9.91 9.67
C LYS A 35 7.47 -8.99 9.84
N ILE A 36 7.21 -7.71 10.02
CA ILE A 36 8.20 -6.68 10.29
C ILE A 36 8.58 -6.74 11.79
N GLY A 37 9.83 -7.14 12.06
CA GLY A 37 10.35 -7.35 13.41
C GLY A 37 11.00 -6.11 14.04
N ALA A 38 11.52 -5.21 13.20
CA ALA A 38 12.13 -3.94 13.60
C ALA A 38 11.76 -2.84 12.58
N ASN A 39 12.05 -1.58 12.88
CA ASN A 39 11.84 -0.50 11.90
C ASN A 39 12.84 -0.64 10.74
N ASN A 40 12.43 -0.21 9.54
CA ASN A 40 13.28 -0.09 8.36
C ASN A 40 14.00 -1.40 7.97
N VAL A 41 13.25 -2.51 7.96
CA VAL A 41 13.82 -3.84 7.68
C VAL A 41 13.67 -4.23 6.22
N MET A 42 12.66 -3.73 5.52
CA MET A 42 12.47 -4.01 4.09
C MET A 42 13.34 -3.08 3.23
N PRO A 43 13.76 -3.51 2.03
CA PRO A 43 14.43 -2.60 1.10
C PRO A 43 13.43 -1.61 0.49
N ASP A 44 13.70 -0.31 0.62
CA ASP A 44 12.85 0.81 0.18
C ASP A 44 12.54 0.85 -1.33
N ASN A 45 13.27 0.06 -2.13
CA ASN A 45 13.11 -0.03 -3.59
C ASN A 45 12.65 -1.42 -4.07
N SER A 46 12.42 -2.37 -3.16
CA SER A 46 11.94 -3.71 -3.51
C SER A 46 10.44 -3.67 -3.72
N GLU A 47 9.98 -3.98 -4.95
CA GLU A 47 8.55 -4.20 -5.18
C GLU A 47 8.05 -5.37 -4.31
N VAL A 48 6.95 -5.17 -3.60
CA VAL A 48 6.27 -6.22 -2.84
C VAL A 48 5.05 -6.70 -3.61
N VAL A 49 5.08 -7.98 -4.00
CA VAL A 49 4.00 -8.66 -4.72
C VAL A 49 3.35 -9.67 -3.77
N LEU A 50 2.06 -9.52 -3.51
CA LEU A 50 1.30 -10.43 -2.64
C LEU A 50 0.37 -11.32 -3.48
N ALA A 51 0.38 -12.63 -3.24
CA ALA A 51 -0.57 -13.52 -3.90
C ALA A 51 -2.00 -13.37 -3.33
N ASN A 52 -3.01 -13.49 -4.20
CA ASN A 52 -4.42 -13.60 -3.80
C ASN A 52 -4.68 -15.00 -3.23
N THR A 53 -4.21 -15.27 -2.02
CA THR A 53 -4.29 -16.59 -1.39
C THR A 53 -4.48 -16.44 0.12
N ALA A 54 -5.32 -17.29 0.70
CA ALA A 54 -5.64 -17.25 2.12
C ALA A 54 -4.37 -17.35 2.98
N GLY A 55 -4.29 -16.48 4.00
CA GLY A 55 -3.15 -16.41 4.90
C GLY A 55 -1.90 -15.72 4.33
N VAL A 56 -1.91 -15.26 3.07
CA VAL A 56 -0.87 -14.37 2.55
C VAL A 56 -1.04 -12.98 3.15
N ALA A 57 0.00 -12.49 3.83
CA ALA A 57 0.00 -11.13 4.34
C ALA A 57 1.41 -10.53 4.51
N LEU A 58 1.46 -9.20 4.50
CA LEU A 58 2.53 -8.41 5.11
C LEU A 58 2.01 -7.81 6.43
N ASP A 59 2.61 -8.22 7.54
CA ASP A 59 2.31 -7.73 8.88
C ASP A 59 3.37 -6.69 9.29
N VAL A 60 3.01 -5.40 9.25
CA VAL A 60 3.88 -4.28 9.63
C VAL A 60 4.07 -4.22 11.15
N ASN A 61 3.18 -4.86 11.93
CA ASN A 61 3.38 -5.12 13.34
C ASN A 61 3.74 -3.87 14.16
N GLY A 62 3.12 -2.73 13.83
CA GLY A 62 3.27 -1.49 14.59
C GLY A 62 4.61 -0.80 14.40
N LYS A 63 5.40 -1.26 13.42
CA LYS A 63 6.69 -0.67 13.05
C LYS A 63 6.53 0.38 11.96
N THR A 64 7.60 1.12 11.73
CA THR A 64 7.74 1.99 10.57
C THR A 64 8.61 1.33 9.54
N ASP A 65 8.12 1.19 8.32
CA ASP A 65 8.90 0.64 7.22
C ASP A 65 8.58 1.34 5.89
N THR A 66 9.54 1.26 4.97
CA THR A 66 9.41 1.75 3.61
C THR A 66 9.66 0.60 2.65
N ILE A 67 8.79 0.46 1.65
CA ILE A 67 8.92 -0.54 0.60
C ILE A 67 8.89 0.14 -0.77
N GLY A 68 9.28 -0.59 -1.82
CA GLY A 68 9.07 -0.16 -3.20
C GLY A 68 7.60 -0.20 -3.62
N SER A 69 7.36 -0.35 -4.91
CA SER A 69 6.00 -0.54 -5.46
C SER A 69 5.26 -1.69 -4.77
N ILE A 70 3.93 -1.62 -4.70
CA ILE A 70 3.08 -2.76 -4.30
C ILE A 70 2.18 -3.22 -5.45
N SER A 71 1.90 -4.52 -5.51
CA SER A 71 0.94 -5.11 -6.42
C SER A 71 0.38 -6.45 -5.91
N GLY A 72 -0.73 -6.90 -6.51
CA GLY A 72 -1.36 -8.18 -6.21
C GLY A 72 -2.44 -8.11 -5.13
N GLY A 73 -2.53 -9.15 -4.29
CA GLY A 73 -3.62 -9.35 -3.34
C GLY A 73 -4.97 -9.64 -4.01
N GLY A 74 -6.03 -9.69 -3.22
CA GLY A 74 -7.40 -9.88 -3.70
C GLY A 74 -8.34 -10.38 -2.61
N ALA A 75 -9.54 -10.78 -3.03
CA ALA A 75 -10.61 -11.19 -2.11
C ALA A 75 -10.26 -12.41 -1.23
N SER A 76 -9.29 -13.25 -1.64
CA SER A 76 -8.86 -14.42 -0.88
C SER A 76 -7.65 -14.17 0.02
N GLY A 77 -6.94 -13.04 -0.13
CA GLY A 77 -5.80 -12.69 0.72
C GLY A 77 -4.79 -11.78 0.04
N GLY A 78 -3.56 -11.80 0.53
CA GLY A 78 -2.54 -10.82 0.15
C GLY A 78 -2.82 -9.46 0.77
N ASN A 79 -3.15 -9.48 2.06
CA ASN A 79 -3.49 -8.29 2.84
C ASN A 79 -2.24 -7.64 3.46
N ILE A 80 -2.38 -6.37 3.86
CA ILE A 80 -1.39 -5.65 4.66
C ILE A 80 -2.05 -5.28 5.99
N THR A 81 -1.42 -5.62 7.10
CA THR A 81 -1.86 -5.18 8.44
C THR A 81 -0.83 -4.21 8.99
N LEU A 82 -1.25 -2.95 9.20
CA LEU A 82 -0.36 -1.89 9.68
C LEU A 82 -0.06 -2.06 11.17
N GLU A 83 -1.10 -2.33 11.96
CA GLU A 83 -1.00 -2.60 13.39
C GLU A 83 -2.28 -3.30 13.88
N SER A 84 -2.14 -4.39 14.65
CA SER A 84 -3.26 -5.17 15.17
C SER A 84 -3.58 -4.95 16.65
N GLY A 85 -2.74 -4.22 17.38
CA GLY A 85 -2.87 -3.90 18.80
C GLY A 85 -2.64 -2.41 19.09
N SER A 86 -1.81 -2.11 20.10
CA SER A 86 -1.50 -0.73 20.50
C SER A 86 -0.19 -0.28 19.85
N GLY A 87 -0.28 0.42 18.73
CA GLY A 87 0.89 0.95 18.03
C GLY A 87 0.50 1.97 16.96
N THR A 88 1.52 2.59 16.37
CA THR A 88 1.40 3.61 15.32
C THR A 88 2.03 3.11 14.03
N GLY A 89 1.79 1.85 13.66
CA GLY A 89 2.39 1.24 12.47
C GLY A 89 2.30 2.17 11.27
N ALA A 90 3.39 2.37 10.54
CA ALA A 90 3.44 3.33 9.45
C ALA A 90 4.12 2.67 8.25
N LEU A 91 3.37 2.52 7.17
CA LEU A 91 3.91 1.97 5.92
C LEU A 91 4.03 3.07 4.88
N THR A 92 5.23 3.24 4.34
CA THR A 92 5.47 4.05 3.15
C THR A 92 5.69 3.15 1.94
N VAL A 93 4.94 3.41 0.87
CA VAL A 93 5.07 2.73 -0.42
C VAL A 93 5.66 3.71 -1.43
N ASN A 94 6.94 3.51 -1.75
CA ASN A 94 7.62 4.20 -2.84
C ASN A 94 7.18 3.59 -4.17
N GLN A 95 6.00 3.99 -4.64
CA GLN A 95 5.49 3.48 -5.89
C GLN A 95 6.27 4.09 -7.06
N PHE A 96 7.01 3.27 -7.79
CA PHE A 96 7.79 3.70 -8.96
C PHE A 96 7.14 3.32 -10.29
N THR A 97 6.29 2.30 -10.28
CA THR A 97 5.62 1.74 -11.45
C THR A 97 4.12 1.76 -11.26
N PHE A 98 3.34 1.48 -12.31
CA PHE A 98 1.93 1.17 -12.14
C PHE A 98 1.77 -0.09 -11.27
N GLY A 99 0.88 -0.05 -10.28
CA GLY A 99 0.57 -1.18 -9.42
C GLY A 99 -0.92 -1.26 -9.10
N ASP A 100 -1.50 -2.42 -9.34
CA ASP A 100 -2.84 -2.78 -8.86
C ASP A 100 -2.71 -3.54 -7.56
N TYR A 101 -3.27 -2.99 -6.50
CA TYR A 101 -3.36 -3.66 -5.21
C TYR A 101 -4.82 -3.90 -4.84
N ALA A 102 -5.16 -5.18 -4.71
CA ALA A 102 -6.49 -5.70 -4.44
C ALA A 102 -6.59 -6.35 -3.05
N GLY A 103 -5.51 -6.37 -2.27
CA GLY A 103 -5.56 -6.73 -0.86
C GLY A 103 -6.20 -5.64 0.00
N VAL A 104 -6.61 -6.00 1.20
CA VAL A 104 -7.07 -5.05 2.22
C VAL A 104 -5.87 -4.56 3.03
N ILE A 105 -5.74 -3.25 3.19
CA ILE A 105 -4.91 -2.58 4.18
C ILE A 105 -5.77 -2.33 5.42
N SER A 106 -5.31 -2.80 6.58
CA SER A 106 -6.06 -2.74 7.84
C SER A 106 -5.20 -2.31 9.03
N GLY A 107 -5.86 -2.04 10.17
CA GLY A 107 -5.20 -1.75 11.45
C GLY A 107 -5.15 -0.27 11.83
N SER A 108 -4.63 0.04 13.01
CA SER A 108 -4.64 1.43 13.52
C SER A 108 -3.62 2.36 12.87
N GLY A 109 -2.71 1.82 12.07
CA GLY A 109 -1.57 2.52 11.50
C GLY A 109 -1.88 3.46 10.34
N SER A 110 -0.86 4.23 9.93
CA SER A 110 -0.92 5.16 8.80
C SER A 110 -0.35 4.57 7.51
N PHE A 111 -0.85 5.06 6.38
CA PHE A 111 -0.44 4.65 5.06
C PHE A 111 0.06 5.86 4.26
N THR A 112 1.25 5.75 3.66
CA THR A 112 1.81 6.77 2.79
C THR A 112 2.10 6.21 1.41
N LYS A 113 1.55 6.84 0.38
CA LYS A 113 1.93 6.64 -1.02
C LYS A 113 2.90 7.74 -1.43
N SER A 114 4.10 7.37 -1.85
CA SER A 114 5.14 8.29 -2.31
C SER A 114 5.59 7.95 -3.74
N SER A 115 6.56 8.72 -4.22
CA SER A 115 7.20 8.58 -5.53
C SER A 115 6.23 8.74 -6.72
N TYR A 116 6.79 8.78 -7.93
CA TYR A 116 6.11 9.26 -9.14
C TYR A 116 5.16 8.23 -9.79
N GLY A 117 5.15 6.99 -9.34
CA GLY A 117 4.32 5.92 -9.92
C GLY A 117 2.85 6.02 -9.55
N VAL A 118 2.05 5.16 -10.19
CA VAL A 118 0.60 5.07 -10.01
C VAL A 118 0.26 3.87 -9.13
N LEU A 119 -0.48 4.09 -8.05
CA LEU A 119 -1.05 3.02 -7.24
C LEU A 119 -2.57 3.02 -7.40
N ARG A 120 -3.15 1.89 -7.78
CA ARG A 120 -4.60 1.71 -7.85
C ARG A 120 -5.07 0.76 -6.75
N LEU A 121 -5.89 1.28 -5.84
CA LEU A 121 -6.53 0.53 -4.77
C LEU A 121 -7.90 0.06 -5.22
N THR A 122 -8.07 -1.27 -5.26
CA THR A 122 -9.25 -1.93 -5.82
C THR A 122 -10.12 -2.64 -4.79
N SER A 123 -9.68 -2.68 -3.53
CA SER A 123 -10.43 -3.21 -2.39
C SER A 123 -10.67 -2.12 -1.34
N ALA A 124 -11.76 -2.29 -0.59
CA ALA A 124 -12.09 -1.42 0.53
C ALA A 124 -11.08 -1.63 1.66
N ASN A 125 -10.41 -0.56 2.07
CA ASN A 125 -9.44 -0.57 3.15
C ASN A 125 -10.11 -0.24 4.48
N THR A 126 -9.51 -0.69 5.58
CA THR A 126 -10.09 -0.63 6.93
C THR A 126 -9.12 -0.10 7.98
N TYR A 127 -7.98 0.44 7.56
CA TYR A 127 -7.08 1.10 8.50
C TYR A 127 -7.69 2.41 9.03
N THR A 128 -7.32 2.80 10.25
CA THR A 128 -7.89 3.99 10.90
C THR A 128 -6.92 5.16 11.02
N GLY A 129 -5.63 4.94 10.73
CA GLY A 129 -4.65 6.02 10.68
C GLY A 129 -4.76 6.87 9.43
N ALA A 130 -3.98 7.95 9.39
CA ALA A 130 -4.00 8.91 8.28
C ALA A 130 -3.50 8.28 6.96
N THR A 131 -4.03 8.80 5.85
CA THR A 131 -3.53 8.56 4.51
C THR A 131 -2.72 9.78 4.04
N SER A 132 -1.49 9.57 3.59
CA SER A 132 -0.69 10.62 2.95
C SER A 132 -0.34 10.22 1.52
N VAL A 133 -0.47 11.15 0.57
CA VAL A 133 0.06 11.01 -0.78
C VAL A 133 1.05 12.14 -1.01
N THR A 134 2.32 11.80 -1.21
CA THR A 134 3.42 12.76 -1.31
C THR A 134 4.01 12.85 -2.72
N GLY A 135 3.52 12.02 -3.65
CA GLY A 135 3.88 12.05 -5.06
C GLY A 135 3.10 11.04 -5.90
N GLY A 136 3.07 11.32 -7.21
CA GLY A 136 2.43 10.46 -8.21
C GLY A 136 0.92 10.37 -8.05
N ASP A 137 0.32 9.37 -8.67
CA ASP A 137 -1.13 9.19 -8.68
C ASP A 137 -1.55 8.07 -7.71
N LEU A 138 -2.53 8.37 -6.84
CA LEU A 138 -3.32 7.37 -6.13
C LEU A 138 -4.70 7.30 -6.78
N ILE A 139 -5.08 6.11 -7.26
CA ILE A 139 -6.38 5.86 -7.88
C ILE A 139 -7.20 4.97 -6.95
N VAL A 140 -8.42 5.41 -6.61
CA VAL A 140 -9.35 4.69 -5.74
C VAL A 140 -10.52 4.21 -6.56
N MET A 141 -10.67 2.89 -6.68
CA MET A 141 -11.68 2.27 -7.56
C MET A 141 -12.97 1.88 -6.85
N VAL A 142 -12.98 1.86 -5.52
CA VAL A 142 -14.09 1.36 -4.70
C VAL A 142 -14.37 2.26 -3.50
N ASN A 143 -15.57 2.15 -2.94
CA ASN A 143 -15.88 2.82 -1.67
C ASN A 143 -14.93 2.34 -0.57
N SER A 144 -14.48 3.29 0.25
CA SER A 144 -13.47 3.07 1.29
C SER A 144 -12.13 2.52 0.76
N GLY A 145 -11.83 2.63 -0.54
CA GLY A 145 -10.50 2.29 -1.05
C GLY A 145 -9.41 3.20 -0.47
N ILE A 146 -9.77 4.38 0.03
CA ILE A 146 -9.10 5.00 1.18
C ILE A 146 -10.15 5.16 2.29
N PRO A 147 -9.85 4.83 3.56
CA PRO A 147 -10.77 5.00 4.68
C PRO A 147 -11.09 6.48 4.93
N ASN A 148 -12.21 6.76 5.62
CA ASN A 148 -12.58 8.11 6.06
C ASN A 148 -11.73 8.53 7.27
N THR A 149 -10.45 8.79 7.02
CA THR A 149 -9.46 9.24 7.99
C THR A 149 -8.81 10.52 7.47
N ALA A 150 -7.91 11.12 8.25
CA ALA A 150 -7.17 12.30 7.78
C ALA A 150 -6.44 11.99 6.47
N LEU A 151 -6.63 12.83 5.46
CA LEU A 151 -6.00 12.74 4.15
C LEU A 151 -5.11 13.96 3.91
N SER A 152 -3.86 13.73 3.49
CA SER A 152 -2.93 14.78 3.09
C SER A 152 -2.40 14.52 1.68
N LEU A 153 -2.41 15.55 0.84
CA LEU A 153 -1.82 15.54 -0.51
C LEU A 153 -0.73 16.61 -0.56
N THR A 154 0.51 16.21 -0.88
CA THR A 154 1.65 17.14 -0.96
C THR A 154 2.52 16.85 -2.19
N GLY A 155 3.37 17.81 -2.56
CA GLY A 155 4.28 17.66 -3.69
C GLY A 155 3.52 17.50 -5.02
N THR A 156 3.87 16.46 -5.78
CA THR A 156 3.25 16.15 -7.08
C THR A 156 2.07 15.18 -6.98
N ALA A 157 1.54 14.99 -5.77
CA ALA A 157 0.45 14.04 -5.51
C ALA A 157 -0.83 14.39 -6.26
N ARG A 158 -1.47 13.37 -6.82
CA ARG A 158 -2.82 13.43 -7.38
C ARG A 158 -3.64 12.27 -6.82
N LEU A 159 -4.90 12.57 -6.48
CA LEU A 159 -5.89 11.57 -6.08
C LEU A 159 -6.98 11.52 -7.13
N LEU A 160 -7.27 10.33 -7.64
CA LEU A 160 -8.35 10.09 -8.58
C LEU A 160 -9.35 9.10 -7.99
N LEU A 161 -10.59 9.54 -7.79
CA LEU A 161 -11.68 8.70 -7.29
C LEU A 161 -12.52 8.21 -8.48
N LEU A 162 -12.42 6.93 -8.80
CA LEU A 162 -13.16 6.28 -9.89
C LEU A 162 -14.25 5.33 -9.36
N LYS A 163 -14.66 5.49 -8.09
CA LYS A 163 -15.75 4.70 -7.48
C LYS A 163 -16.94 4.60 -8.43
N ASP A 164 -17.37 3.37 -8.71
CA ASP A 164 -18.58 3.03 -9.45
C ASP A 164 -18.91 3.98 -10.61
N GLY A 165 -17.96 4.19 -11.53
CA GLY A 165 -18.19 4.95 -12.75
C GLY A 165 -18.46 6.43 -12.48
N LEU A 166 -17.37 7.20 -12.31
CA LEU A 166 -17.43 8.64 -12.33
C LEU A 166 -18.07 9.14 -13.65
N SER A 167 -19.40 9.29 -13.67
CA SER A 167 -20.14 9.94 -14.74
C SER A 167 -20.28 11.41 -14.37
N LEU A 168 -19.20 12.17 -14.54
CA LEU A 168 -19.29 13.63 -14.50
C LEU A 168 -19.97 14.09 -15.78
N ASP A 169 -21.15 14.67 -15.65
CA ASP A 169 -21.72 15.41 -16.78
C ASP A 169 -20.97 16.73 -17.00
N VAL A 170 -21.19 17.34 -18.16
CA VAL A 170 -20.51 18.57 -18.58
C VAL A 170 -20.75 19.71 -17.59
N GLU A 171 -21.87 19.73 -16.89
CA GLU A 171 -22.20 20.79 -15.93
C GLU A 171 -21.43 20.61 -14.63
N GLN A 172 -21.29 19.38 -14.14
CA GLN A 172 -20.44 19.07 -12.99
C GLN A 172 -18.96 19.37 -13.26
N LEU A 173 -18.50 19.16 -14.51
CA LEU A 173 -17.14 19.50 -14.93
C LEU A 173 -16.91 21.03 -14.95
N LYS A 174 -17.92 21.80 -15.38
CA LYS A 174 -17.87 23.28 -15.40
C LYS A 174 -17.79 23.88 -14.00
N THR A 175 -18.54 23.33 -13.03
CA THR A 175 -18.50 23.82 -11.64
C THR A 175 -17.12 23.63 -11.01
N ILE A 176 -16.47 22.51 -11.29
CA ILE A 176 -15.12 22.22 -10.78
C ILE A 176 -14.06 23.12 -11.44
N LEU A 177 -14.25 23.50 -12.72
CA LEU A 177 -13.31 24.36 -13.45
C LEU A 177 -13.51 25.86 -13.20
N GLN A 178 -14.69 26.29 -12.74
CA GLN A 178 -14.95 27.69 -12.38
C GLN A 178 -14.30 28.10 -11.04
N ASP A 179 -14.05 27.14 -10.14
CA ASP A 179 -13.29 27.37 -8.90
C ASP A 179 -11.76 27.46 -9.12
N GLN A 180 -11.29 27.45 -10.37
CA GLN A 180 -9.87 27.48 -10.74
C GLN A 180 -9.49 28.64 -11.69
N LEU A 181 -10.37 29.63 -11.87
CA LEU A 181 -10.11 30.87 -12.64
C LEU A 181 -10.41 32.12 -11.80
#